data_AF-A0A9X2B9I2-F1
#
_entry.id   AF-A0A9X2B9I2-F1
#
_cell.length_a   1.000
_cell.length_b   1.000
_cell.length_c   1.000
_cell.angle_alpha   90.00
_cell.angle_beta   90.00
_cell.angle_gamma   90.00
#
_symmetry.space_group_name_H-M   'P 1'
#
loop_
_entity.id
_entity.type
_entity.pdbx_description
1 polymer ?
#
loop_
_entity_poly.entity_id
_entity_poly.type
_entity_poly.pdbx_seq_one_letter_code
_entity_poly.pdbx_strand_id
1 'polypeptide(L)' 'MAMRPAVRRHALVMIVFALAQWIFVMVALHQNLWHLDKYGRILAFCASAFGGAWLLILAVLYMVIKGNDGKDPK' A
#
# COMPACT_ATOMS: atom_id res chain seq x y z
N MET A 1 7.38 -7.79 -22.99
CA MET A 1 6.78 -8.39 -21.78
C MET A 1 5.37 -7.84 -21.61
N ALA A 2 4.35 -8.54 -22.11
CA ALA A 2 2.96 -8.10 -21.98
C ALA A 2 2.40 -8.62 -20.65
N MET A 3 2.35 -7.76 -19.63
CA MET A 3 1.77 -8.08 -18.34
C MET A 3 0.25 -8.22 -18.46
N ARG A 4 -0.34 -9.26 -17.86
CA ARG A 4 -1.80 -9.49 -17.89
C ARG A 4 -2.54 -8.28 -17.29
N PRO A 5 -3.56 -7.71 -17.96
CA PRO A 5 -4.19 -6.46 -17.53
C PRO A 5 -4.81 -6.52 -16.11
N ALA A 6 -5.22 -7.71 -15.67
CA ALA A 6 -5.71 -7.94 -14.31
C ALA A 6 -4.66 -7.65 -13.22
N VAL A 7 -3.40 -7.99 -13.48
CA VAL A 7 -2.29 -7.81 -12.54
C VAL A 7 -1.91 -6.34 -12.43
N ARG A 8 -1.89 -5.62 -13.56
CA ARG A 8 -1.69 -4.16 -13.60
C ARG A 8 -2.76 -3.42 -12.80
N ARG A 9 -4.02 -3.85 -12.92
CA ARG A 9 -5.14 -3.22 -12.19
C ARG A 9 -5.03 -3.43 -10.68
N HIS A 10 -4.61 -4.61 -10.22
CA HIS A 10 -4.43 -4.88 -8.79
C HIS A 10 -3.28 -4.09 -8.18
N ALA A 11 -2.14 -3.99 -8.88
CA ALA A 11 -1.02 -3.16 -8.42
C ALA A 11 -1.42 -1.68 -8.31
N LEU A 12 -2.17 -1.17 -9.29
CA LEU A 12 -2.66 0.21 -9.27
C LEU A 12 -3.64 0.44 -8.10
N VAL A 13 -4.54 -0.50 -7.83
CA VAL A 13 -5.44 -0.43 -6.67
C VAL A 13 -4.67 -0.39 -5.36
N MET A 14 -3.59 -1.18 -5.20
CA MET A 14 -2.77 -1.13 -3.99
C MET A 14 -2.00 0.19 -3.84
N ILE A 15 -1.52 0.78 -4.94
CA ILE A 15 -0.90 2.12 -4.91
C ILE A 15 -1.91 3.18 -4.49
N VAL A 16 -3.12 3.17 -5.08
CA VAL A 16 -4.19 4.10 -4.72
C VAL A 16 -4.62 3.91 -3.27
N PHE A 17 -4.70 2.67 -2.80
CA PHE A 17 -5.01 2.36 -1.41
C PHE A 17 -3.94 2.87 -0.44
N ALA A 18 -2.65 2.70 -0.77
CA ALA A 18 -1.55 3.25 0.04
C ALA A 18 -1.59 4.78 0.12
N LEU A 19 -1.89 5.46 -1.00
CA LEU A 19 -2.07 6.91 -1.03
C LEU A 19 -3.28 7.36 -0.20
N ALA A 20 -4.41 6.66 -0.31
CA ALA A 20 -5.60 6.93 0.50
C ALA A 20 -5.33 6.73 2.00
N GLN A 21 -4.62 5.65 2.35
CA GLN A 21 -4.22 5.34 3.73
C GLN A 21 -3.25 6.41 4.29
N TRP A 22 -2.34 6.93 3.48
CA TRP A 22 -1.47 8.05 3.86
C TRP A 22 -2.24 9.36 4.07
N ILE A 23 -3.13 9.72 3.14
CA ILE A 23 -3.97 10.92 3.25
C ILE A 23 -4.87 10.84 4.49
N PHE A 24 -5.46 9.67 4.76
CA PHE A 24 -6.31 9.47 5.92
C PHE A 24 -5.56 9.74 7.23
N VAL A 25 -4.33 9.22 7.38
CA VAL A 25 -3.50 9.46 8.56
C VAL A 25 -3.07 10.93 8.65
N MET A 26 -2.73 11.55 7.52
CA MET A 26 -2.36 12.97 7.48
C MET A 26 -3.51 13.89 7.90
N VAL A 27 -4.74 13.60 7.46
CA VAL A 27 -5.95 14.34 7.85
C VAL A 27 -6.27 14.11 9.33
N ALA A 28 -6.20 12.86 9.81
CA ALA A 28 -6.43 12.54 11.22
C ALA A 28 -5.44 13.26 12.14
N LEU A 29 -4.17 13.35 11.72
CA LEU A 29 -3.13 14.11 12.41
C LEU A 29 -3.41 15.62 12.38
N HIS A 30 -3.73 16.18 11.21
CA HIS A 30 -3.93 17.62 11.03
C HIS A 30 -5.15 18.14 11.80
N GLN A 31 -6.26 17.40 11.79
CA GLN A 31 -7.48 17.79 12.49
C GLN A 31 -7.53 17.39 13.98
N ASN A 32 -6.47 16.76 14.50
CA ASN A 32 -6.39 16.30 15.89
C ASN A 32 -7.59 15.42 16.31
N LEU A 33 -8.15 14.66 15.35
CA LEU A 33 -9.34 13.80 15.56
C LEU A 33 -9.11 12.75 16.64
N TRP A 34 -7.86 12.34 16.77
CA TRP A 34 -7.37 11.53 17.85
C TRP A 34 -6.70 12.49 18.83
N HIS A 35 -7.26 12.61 20.03
CA HIS A 35 -6.71 13.30 21.20
C HIS A 35 -5.40 12.61 21.67
N LEU A 36 -4.49 12.38 20.73
CA LEU A 36 -3.25 11.64 20.89
C LEU A 36 -2.14 12.64 21.16
N ASP A 37 -1.38 12.36 22.22
CA ASP A 37 -0.20 13.12 22.60
C ASP A 37 0.84 13.17 21.45
N LYS A 38 1.81 14.09 21.49
CA LYS A 38 2.79 14.31 20.41
C LYS A 38 3.48 13.01 19.99
N TYR A 39 3.76 12.12 20.93
CA TYR A 39 4.37 10.81 20.66
C TYR A 39 3.44 9.86 19.90
N GLY A 40 2.14 9.86 20.21
CA GLY A 40 1.15 9.04 19.51
C GLY A 40 0.96 9.46 18.05
N ARG A 41 1.08 10.76 17.77
CA ARG A 41 1.05 11.30 16.40
C ARG A 41 2.22 10.81 15.55
N ILE A 42 3.43 10.83 16.12
CA ILE A 42 4.65 10.33 15.45
C ILE A 42 4.54 8.83 15.20
N LEU A 43 4.04 8.07 16.18
CA LEU A 43 3.87 6.62 16.06
C LEU A 43 2.85 6.27 14.96
N ALA A 44 1.73 7.00 14.87
CA ALA A 44 0.73 6.81 13.82
C ALA A 44 1.30 7.10 12.42
N PHE A 45 2.12 8.16 12.28
CA PHE A 45 2.83 8.44 11.03
C PHE A 45 3.80 7.30 10.67
N CYS A 46 4.57 6.82 11.65
CA CYS A 46 5.53 5.73 11.44
C CYS A 46 4.81 4.42 11.04
N ALA A 47 3.75 4.05 11.76
CA ALA A 47 2.92 2.88 11.44
C ALA A 47 2.27 2.99 10.06
N SER A 48 1.83 4.20 9.67
CA SER A 48 1.33 4.48 8.32
C SER A 48 2.39 4.27 7.25
N ALA A 49 3.62 4.74 7.46
CA ALA A 49 4.72 4.56 6.53
C ALA A 49 5.12 3.08 6.39
N PHE A 50 5.18 2.36 7.51
CA PHE A 50 5.39 0.91 7.51
C PHE A 50 4.28 0.16 6.79
N GLY A 51 3.01 0.49 7.06
CA GLY A 51 1.86 -0.10 6.39
C GLY A 51 1.88 0.11 4.88
N GLY A 52 2.14 1.35 4.44
CA GLY A 52 2.28 1.70 3.03
C GLY A 52 3.42 0.94 2.33
N ALA A 53 4.61 0.88 2.95
CA ALA A 53 5.74 0.14 2.40
C ALA A 53 5.45 -1.37 2.28
N TRP A 54 4.79 -1.94 3.29
CA TRP A 54 4.43 -3.36 3.29
C TRP A 54 3.41 -3.69 2.19
N LEU A 55 2.43 -2.81 1.98
CA LEU A 55 1.45 -2.92 0.89
C LEU A 55 2.11 -2.83 -0.49
N LEU A 56 3.11 -1.95 -0.67
CA LEU A 56 3.87 -1.88 -1.92
C LEU A 56 4.65 -3.17 -2.18
N ILE A 57 5.28 -3.74 -1.15
CA ILE A 57 5.99 -5.02 -1.26
C ILE A 57 5.02 -6.14 -1.68
N LEU A 58 3.85 -6.25 -1.02
CA LEU A 58 2.82 -7.21 -1.38
C LEU A 58 2.29 -6.99 -2.81
N ALA A 59 2.16 -5.74 -3.25
CA ALA A 59 1.76 -5.40 -4.60
C ALA A 59 2.74 -5.89 -5.67
N VAL A 60 4.03 -5.68 -5.42
CA VAL A 60 5.09 -6.18 -6.29
C VAL A 60 5.14 -7.70 -6.26
N LEU A 61 5.03 -8.32 -5.08
CA LEU A 61 5.03 -9.78 -4.94
C LEU A 61 3.88 -10.43 -5.72
N TYR A 62 2.67 -9.88 -5.60
CA TYR A 62 1.51 -10.33 -6.36
C TYR A 62 1.74 -10.19 -7.87
N MET A 63 2.39 -9.09 -8.29
CA MET A 63 2.77 -8.86 -9.68
C MET A 63 3.74 -9.91 -10.21
N VAL A 64 4.73 -10.29 -9.41
CA VAL A 64 5.76 -11.27 -9.77
C VAL A 64 5.18 -12.68 -9.82
N ILE A 65 4.46 -13.10 -8.77
CA ILE A 65 3.87 -14.45 -8.68
C ILE A 65 2.86 -14.63 -9.82
N LYS A 66 1.88 -13.74 -9.92
CA LYS A 66 0.77 -13.88 -10.87
C LYS A 66 1.12 -13.43 -12.29
N GLY A 67 2.18 -12.65 -12.45
CA GLY A 67 2.76 -12.33 -13.75
C GLY A 67 3.54 -13.51 -14.36
N ASN A 68 3.99 -14.47 -13.54
CA ASN A 68 4.73 -15.65 -14.00
C ASN A 68 3.86 -16.92 -14.15
N ASP A 69 2.64 -16.94 -13.61
CA ASP A 69 1.65 -18.03 -13.68
C ASP A 69 1.21 -18.44 -15.11
N GLY A 70 1.71 -17.76 -16.15
CA GLY A 70 1.54 -18.13 -17.55
C GLY A 70 2.67 -19.00 -18.12
N LYS A 71 3.68 -19.37 -17.32
CA LYS A 71 4.66 -20.39 -17.68
C LYS A 71 4.20 -21.72 -17.07
N ASP A 72 3.27 -22.36 -17.76
CA ASP A 72 3.01 -23.78 -17.61
C ASP A 72 4.35 -24.52 -17.82
N PRO A 73 4.81 -25.37 -16.90
CA PRO A 73 6.02 -26.15 -17.08
C PRO A 73 5.74 -27.23 -18.15
N LYS A 74 6.02 -26.89 -19.41
CA LYS A 74 6.28 -27.88 -20.45
C LYS A 74 7.79 -28.02 -20.65
#